data_AF-A0A2T0RQM5-F1
#
_entry.id   AF-A0A2T0RQM5-F1
#
_cell.length_a   1.000
_cell.length_b   1.000
_cell.length_c   1.000
_cell.angle_alpha   90.00
_cell.angle_beta   90.00
_cell.angle_gamma   90.00
#
_symmetry.space_group_name_H-M   'P 1'
#
loop_
_entity.id
_entity.type
_entity.pdbx_description
1 polymer ?
#
loop_
_entity_poly.entity_id
_entity_poly.type
_entity_poly.pdbx_seq_one_letter_code
_entity_poly.pdbx_strand_id
1 'polypeptide(L)'
;MDEQRARRVVETLRGRNVFAHVKLPHAGITQYGIRVVLPDGREAIWDNDGTAGLEAQIMRNGVLVGFVPSIPGSEGFADEQIIEAIARADYDQPIGRSRPVANRRPAPVAPRPAGLAERLRRTFRD
;
A
#
# COMPACT_ATOMS: atom_id res chain seq x y z
N MET A 1 14.93 7.52 -4.60
CA MET A 1 16.09 7.65 -5.52
C MET A 1 15.88 8.70 -6.63
N ASP A 2 16.92 9.02 -7.42
CA ASP A 2 16.82 9.85 -8.64
C ASP A 2 16.35 9.07 -9.88
N GLU A 3 15.93 9.80 -10.91
CA GLU A 3 15.35 9.23 -12.13
C GLU A 3 16.33 8.39 -12.96
N GLN A 4 17.57 8.88 -13.14
CA GLN A 4 18.55 8.19 -13.98
C GLN A 4 18.93 6.86 -13.34
N ARG A 5 19.11 6.88 -12.02
CA ARG A 5 19.36 5.69 -11.21
C ARG A 5 18.21 4.69 -11.30
N ALA A 6 16.97 5.15 -11.11
CA ALA A 6 15.79 4.28 -11.24
C ALA A 6 15.70 3.63 -12.63
N ARG A 7 15.99 4.38 -13.70
CA ARG A 7 16.02 3.84 -15.08
C ARG A 7 17.04 2.73 -15.27
N ARG A 8 18.29 2.95 -14.84
CA ARG A 8 19.38 1.93 -14.97
C ARG A 8 19.05 0.64 -14.20
N VAL A 9 18.54 0.78 -12.98
CA VAL A 9 18.15 -0.37 -12.16
C VAL A 9 17.00 -1.14 -12.82
N VAL A 10 15.96 -0.44 -13.30
CA VAL A 10 14.81 -1.07 -13.99
C VAL A 10 15.23 -1.79 -15.26
N GLU A 11 16.11 -1.19 -16.07
CA GLU A 11 16.64 -1.82 -17.28
C GLU A 11 17.36 -3.13 -16.95
N THR A 12 18.24 -3.11 -15.95
CA THR A 12 18.98 -4.31 -15.52
C THR A 12 18.04 -5.37 -14.95
N LEU A 13 17.06 -5.00 -14.13
CA LEU A 13 16.06 -5.91 -13.58
C LEU A 13 15.25 -6.61 -14.70
N ARG A 14 14.84 -5.87 -15.73
CA ARG A 14 14.15 -6.43 -16.90
C ARG A 14 15.01 -7.44 -17.65
N GLY A 15 16.31 -7.16 -17.80
CA GLY A 15 17.28 -8.11 -18.36
C GLY A 15 17.39 -9.42 -17.57
N ARG A 16 17.00 -9.40 -16.28
CA ARG A 16 16.94 -10.59 -15.40
C ARG A 16 15.54 -11.20 -15.30
N ASN A 17 14.64 -10.86 -16.21
CA ASN A 17 13.23 -11.30 -16.23
C ASN A 17 12.40 -10.83 -15.01
N VAL A 18 12.81 -9.76 -14.35
CA VAL A 18 11.97 -9.09 -13.33
C VAL A 18 11.08 -8.07 -14.03
N PHE A 19 9.76 -8.18 -13.84
CA PHE A 19 8.80 -7.28 -14.49
C PHE A 19 8.74 -5.92 -13.77
N ALA A 20 9.77 -5.11 -13.99
CA ALA A 20 10.00 -3.84 -13.31
C ALA A 20 9.65 -2.62 -14.17
N HIS A 21 9.27 -1.52 -13.52
CA HIS A 21 8.97 -0.23 -14.11
C HIS A 21 9.49 0.90 -13.22
N VAL A 22 9.86 2.03 -13.84
CA VAL A 22 10.13 3.25 -13.06
C VAL A 22 8.82 3.76 -12.48
N LYS A 23 8.79 3.98 -11.17
CA LYS A 23 7.71 4.67 -10.48
C LYS A 23 8.00 6.17 -10.53
N LEU A 24 7.14 6.94 -11.19
CA LEU A 24 7.27 8.39 -11.24
C LEU A 24 6.85 9.01 -9.89
N PRO A 25 7.35 10.21 -9.56
CA PRO A 25 6.81 11.05 -8.50
C PRO A 25 5.32 11.31 -8.75
N HIS A 26 4.49 11.26 -7.71
CA HIS A 26 3.06 11.58 -7.76
C HIS A 26 2.70 12.34 -6.49
N ALA A 27 1.57 13.06 -6.46
CA ALA A 27 1.18 13.94 -5.35
C ALA A 27 1.45 13.31 -3.96
N GLY A 28 2.33 13.95 -3.18
CA GLY A 28 2.76 13.49 -1.85
C GLY A 28 4.05 12.67 -1.80
N ILE A 29 4.55 12.17 -2.94
CA ILE A 29 5.80 11.42 -3.08
C ILE A 29 6.73 12.17 -4.02
N THR A 30 7.86 12.64 -3.48
CA THR A 30 8.79 13.53 -4.19
C THR A 30 9.88 12.79 -4.97
N GLN A 31 10.00 11.46 -4.81
CA GLN A 31 11.10 10.68 -5.36
C GLN A 31 10.66 9.71 -6.47
N TYR A 32 11.61 9.35 -7.32
CA TYR A 32 11.47 8.20 -8.22
C TYR A 32 11.71 6.93 -7.42
N GLY A 33 11.04 5.85 -7.83
CA GLY A 33 11.20 4.53 -7.24
C GLY A 33 11.11 3.43 -8.28
N ILE A 34 11.04 2.18 -7.82
CA ILE A 34 10.97 0.99 -8.68
C ILE A 34 9.70 0.23 -8.36
N ARG A 35 8.86 0.00 -9.37
CA ARG A 35 7.67 -0.84 -9.26
C ARG A 35 7.94 -2.19 -9.89
N VAL A 36 7.83 -3.26 -9.12
CA VAL A 36 7.90 -4.64 -9.59
C VAL A 36 6.49 -5.22 -9.58
N VAL A 37 6.03 -5.73 -10.72
CA VAL A 37 4.73 -6.40 -10.85
C VAL A 37 4.94 -7.89 -10.58
N LEU A 38 4.23 -8.42 -9.59
CA LEU A 38 4.34 -9.80 -9.14
C LEU A 38 3.37 -10.72 -9.91
N PRO A 39 3.65 -12.04 -10.02
CA PRO A 39 2.84 -12.97 -10.82
C PRO A 39 1.37 -13.07 -10.42
N ASP A 40 1.03 -12.75 -9.16
CA ASP A 40 -0.33 -12.80 -8.63
C ASP A 40 -1.08 -11.45 -8.71
N GLY A 41 -0.50 -10.48 -9.43
CA GLY A 41 -1.06 -9.15 -9.64
C GLY A 41 -0.82 -8.16 -8.49
N ARG A 42 -0.03 -8.53 -7.47
CA ARG A 42 0.51 -7.56 -6.51
C ARG A 42 1.58 -6.69 -7.18
N GLU A 43 1.84 -5.54 -6.59
CA GLU A 43 2.92 -4.63 -7.00
C GLU A 43 3.81 -4.33 -5.80
N ALA A 44 5.11 -4.59 -5.91
CA ALA A 44 6.09 -4.12 -4.93
C ALA A 44 6.62 -2.75 -5.37
N ILE A 45 6.46 -1.74 -4.52
CA ILE A 45 6.94 -0.39 -4.77
C ILE A 45 8.12 -0.12 -3.84
N TRP A 46 9.32 -0.11 -4.42
CA TRP A 46 10.58 0.14 -3.73
C TRP A 46 10.94 1.62 -3.72
N ASP A 47 11.50 2.07 -2.59
CA ASP A 47 12.07 3.42 -2.40
C ASP A 47 11.08 4.54 -2.78
N ASN A 48 9.90 4.51 -2.14
CA ASN A 48 8.73 5.32 -2.51
C ASN A 48 8.39 6.41 -1.48
N ASP A 49 9.04 6.45 -0.32
CA ASP A 49 8.74 7.37 0.79
C ASP A 49 9.94 8.22 1.24
N GLY A 50 11.10 8.05 0.60
CA GLY A 50 12.29 8.84 0.89
C GLY A 50 12.92 8.53 2.23
N THR A 51 12.69 7.33 2.78
CA THR A 51 13.47 6.80 3.90
C THR A 51 14.92 6.59 3.47
N ALA A 52 15.83 6.58 4.45
CA ALA A 52 17.24 6.43 4.16
C ALA A 52 17.55 5.02 3.62
N GLY A 53 16.84 3.99 4.09
CA GLY A 53 17.07 2.59 3.72
C GLY A 53 16.11 2.08 2.65
N LEU A 54 16.61 1.19 1.80
CA LEU A 54 15.86 0.46 0.78
C LEU A 54 14.81 -0.46 1.41
N GLU A 55 13.55 -0.18 1.12
CA GLU A 55 12.38 -0.95 1.55
C GLU A 55 11.32 -1.00 0.45
N ALA A 56 10.30 -1.85 0.62
CA ALA A 56 9.21 -1.97 -0.35
C ALA A 56 7.84 -2.02 0.30
N GLN A 57 6.85 -1.38 -0.32
CA GLN A 57 5.44 -1.58 -0.01
C GLN A 57 4.81 -2.54 -1.01
N ILE A 58 4.10 -3.55 -0.54
CA ILE A 58 3.41 -4.52 -1.39
C ILE A 58 1.93 -4.15 -1.49
N MET A 59 1.50 -3.82 -2.69
CA MET A 59 0.17 -3.29 -2.99
C MET A 59 -0.65 -4.33 -3.75
N ARG A 60 -1.96 -4.37 -3.52
CA ARG A 60 -2.92 -5.07 -4.37
C ARG A 60 -4.13 -4.18 -4.60
N ASN A 61 -4.42 -3.85 -5.86
CA ASN A 61 -5.54 -2.97 -6.22
C ASN A 61 -5.53 -1.64 -5.45
N GLY A 62 -4.35 -1.05 -5.25
CA GLY A 62 -4.19 0.20 -4.49
C GLY A 62 -4.24 0.06 -2.96
N VAL A 63 -4.38 -1.14 -2.40
CA VAL A 63 -4.39 -1.40 -0.96
C VAL A 63 -3.06 -2.01 -0.52
N LEU A 64 -2.47 -1.50 0.57
CA LEU A 64 -1.27 -2.08 1.19
C LEU A 64 -1.61 -3.45 1.79
N VAL A 65 -0.92 -4.49 1.33
CA VAL A 65 -1.12 -5.91 1.72
C VAL A 65 0.16 -6.58 2.23
N GLY A 66 1.25 -5.84 2.36
CA GLY A 66 2.52 -6.35 2.83
C GLY A 66 3.63 -5.32 2.66
N PHE A 67 4.83 -5.65 3.10
CA PHE A 67 6.00 -4.81 2.92
C PHE A 67 7.26 -5.68 2.93
N VAL A 68 8.34 -5.23 2.32
CA VAL A 68 9.70 -5.71 2.61
C VAL A 68 10.28 -4.71 3.60
N PRO A 69 10.71 -5.14 4.81
CA PRO A 69 11.30 -4.23 5.78
C PRO A 69 12.54 -3.53 5.23
N SER A 70 12.81 -2.33 5.74
CA SER A 70 14.06 -1.63 5.43
C SER A 70 15.29 -2.50 5.71
N ILE A 71 16.18 -2.57 4.72
CA ILE A 71 17.40 -3.36 4.78
C ILE A 71 18.47 -2.56 5.54
N PRO A 72 19.03 -3.05 6.66
CA PRO A 72 20.05 -2.32 7.39
C PRO A 72 21.30 -2.01 6.54
N GLY A 73 21.77 -0.76 6.56
CA GLY A 73 22.96 -0.33 5.81
C GLY A 73 22.71 -0.07 4.32
N SER A 74 21.44 -0.12 3.89
CA SER A 74 21.08 0.08 2.48
C SER A 74 21.07 1.53 2.02
N GLU A 75 21.28 2.48 2.94
CA GLU A 75 21.46 3.91 2.65
C GLU A 75 22.60 4.18 1.66
N GLY A 76 23.62 3.31 1.70
CA GLY A 76 24.81 3.39 0.85
C GLY A 76 24.85 2.38 -0.29
N PHE A 77 23.77 1.64 -0.57
CA PHE A 77 23.80 0.62 -1.62
C PHE A 77 24.10 1.23 -2.99
N ALA A 78 24.99 0.56 -3.74
CA ALA A 78 25.20 0.78 -5.16
C ALA A 78 24.06 0.16 -6.00
N ASP A 79 24.04 0.46 -7.31
CA ASP A 79 22.98 0.00 -8.22
C ASP A 79 22.88 -1.54 -8.22
N GLU A 80 24.01 -2.24 -8.22
CA GLU A 80 24.08 -3.71 -8.20
C GLU A 80 23.49 -4.30 -6.91
N GLN A 81 23.73 -3.66 -5.77
CA GLN A 81 23.20 -4.11 -4.48
C GLN A 81 21.68 -3.91 -4.41
N ILE A 82 21.17 -2.80 -4.96
CA ILE A 82 19.72 -2.56 -5.10
C ILE A 82 19.11 -3.64 -6.01
N ILE A 83 19.72 -3.92 -7.16
CA ILE A 83 19.25 -4.93 -8.11
C ILE A 83 19.19 -6.31 -7.46
N GLU A 84 20.24 -6.73 -6.75
CA GLU A 84 20.26 -8.00 -6.02
C GLU A 84 19.21 -8.07 -4.92
N ALA A 85 19.06 -7.00 -4.13
CA ALA A 85 18.04 -6.93 -3.09
C ALA A 85 16.63 -7.11 -3.66
N ILE A 86 16.30 -6.38 -4.73
CA ILE A 86 14.99 -6.44 -5.39
C ILE A 86 14.76 -7.81 -6.03
N ALA A 87 15.76 -8.39 -6.70
CA ALA A 87 15.62 -9.66 -7.40
C ALA A 87 15.49 -10.86 -6.44
N ARG A 88 16.08 -10.77 -5.24
CA ARG A 88 16.09 -11.85 -4.23
C ARG A 88 15.07 -11.67 -3.12
N ALA A 89 14.36 -10.55 -3.08
CA ALA A 89 13.37 -10.28 -2.04
C ALA A 89 12.28 -11.35 -2.01
N ASP A 90 11.98 -11.84 -0.81
CA ASP A 90 10.79 -12.63 -0.56
C ASP A 90 9.58 -11.70 -0.45
N TYR A 91 8.84 -11.56 -1.56
CA TYR A 91 7.64 -10.74 -1.62
C TYR A 91 6.43 -11.36 -0.90
N ASP A 92 6.54 -12.59 -0.42
CA ASP A 92 5.47 -13.29 0.28
C ASP A 92 5.53 -13.08 1.80
N GLN A 93 6.50 -12.33 2.33
CA GLN A 93 6.59 -12.03 3.75
C GLN A 93 7.11 -10.62 4.05
N PRO A 94 6.53 -9.92 5.05
CA PRO A 94 5.24 -10.16 5.73
C PRO A 94 3.99 -9.88 4.87
N ILE A 95 2.92 -10.65 5.12
CA ILE A 95 1.59 -10.46 4.51
C ILE A 95 0.67 -9.71 5.46
N GLY A 96 0.30 -8.49 5.10
CA GLY A 96 -0.85 -7.79 5.66
C GLY A 96 -2.16 -8.36 5.11
N ARG A 97 -2.92 -9.08 5.94
CA ARG A 97 -4.26 -9.55 5.57
C ARG A 97 -5.30 -8.54 6.02
N SER A 98 -6.12 -8.04 5.10
CA SER A 98 -7.31 -7.28 5.49
C SER A 98 -8.26 -8.21 6.26
N ARG A 99 -8.79 -7.73 7.38
CA ARG A 99 -9.83 -8.47 8.11
C ARG A 99 -11.09 -8.44 7.24
N PRO A 100 -11.75 -9.58 6.99
CA PRO A 100 -13.05 -9.58 6.35
C PRO A 100 -13.96 -8.65 7.14
N VAL A 101 -14.55 -7.65 6.47
CA VAL A 101 -15.62 -6.86 7.07
C VAL A 101 -16.75 -7.85 7.29
N ALA A 102 -16.98 -8.24 8.55
CA ALA A 102 -18.16 -9.02 8.89
C ALA A 102 -19.35 -8.23 8.34
N ASN A 103 -20.15 -8.85 7.48
CA ASN A 103 -21.39 -8.25 6.98
C ASN A 103 -22.12 -7.71 8.20
N ARG A 104 -22.09 -6.39 8.40
CA ARG A 104 -22.81 -5.74 9.49
C ARG A 104 -24.26 -6.04 9.17
N ARG A 105 -24.87 -6.99 9.88
CA ARG A 105 -26.33 -7.07 9.92
C ARG A 105 -26.77 -5.65 10.27
N PRO A 106 -27.64 -5.00 9.47
CA PRO A 106 -28.14 -3.69 9.83
C PRO A 106 -28.66 -3.79 11.25
N ALA A 107 -28.12 -2.94 12.14
CA ALA A 107 -28.61 -2.88 13.51
C ALA A 107 -30.12 -2.65 13.44
N PRO A 108 -30.93 -3.34 14.27
CA PRO A 108 -32.35 -3.06 14.33
C PRO A 108 -32.52 -1.57 14.56
N VAL A 109 -33.26 -0.91 13.65
CA VAL A 109 -33.54 0.52 13.74
C VAL A 109 -34.17 0.77 15.10
N ALA A 110 -33.52 1.58 15.94
CA ALA A 110 -34.09 1.97 17.22
C ALA A 110 -35.47 2.60 16.96
N PRO A 111 -36.50 2.27 17.77
CA PRO A 111 -37.80 2.91 17.63
C PRO A 111 -37.61 4.42 17.76
N ARG A 112 -38.11 5.17 16.76
CA ARG A 112 -38.05 6.64 16.81
C ARG A 112 -38.78 7.12 18.06
N PRO A 113 -38.21 8.04 18.85
CA PRO A 113 -38.92 8.61 19.99
C PRO A 113 -40.20 9.29 19.48
N ALA A 114 -41.31 9.09 20.22
CA ALA A 114 -42.60 9.71 19.93
C ALA A 114 -42.41 11.22 19.74
N GLY A 115 -42.91 11.74 18.62
CA GLY A 115 -42.76 13.14 18.26
C GLY A 115 -43.47 14.05 19.27
N LEU A 116 -42.99 15.28 19.40
CA LEU A 116 -43.54 16.31 20.28
C LEU A 116 -45.06 16.51 20.08
N ALA A 117 -45.56 16.32 18.85
CA ALA A 117 -46.98 16.35 18.50
C ALA A 117 -47.81 15.24 19.19
N GLU A 118 -47.23 14.07 19.41
CA GLU A 118 -47.90 12.94 20.07
C GLU A 118 -47.96 13.16 21.58
N ARG A 119 -46.93 13.80 22.17
CA ARG A 119 -46.93 14.22 23.58
C ARG A 119 -47.97 15.32 23.83
N LEU A 120 -48.03 16.32 22.95
CA LEU A 120 -49.00 17.41 23.06
C LEU A 120 -50.45 16.93 22.94
N ARG A 121 -50.74 15.98 22.04
CA ARG A 121 -52.09 15.41 21.90
C ARG A 121 -52.55 14.62 23.12
N ARG A 122 -51.60 14.08 23.92
CA ARG A 122 -51.92 13.33 25.13
C ARG A 122 -52.30 14.25 26.30
N THR A 123 -51.68 15.44 26.39
CA THR A 123 -51.97 16.45 27.42
C THR A 123 -53.33 17.16 27.27
N PHE A 124 -54.01 17.04 26.13
CA PHE A 124 -55.34 17.64 25.93
C PHE A 124 -56.50 16.63 25.99
N ARG A 125 -56.25 15.40 26.49
CA ARG A 125 -57.29 14.36 26.64
C ARG A 125 -57.50 13.89 28.10
N ASP A 126 -56.83 14.54 29.05
CA ASP A 126 -57.19 14.51 30.48
C ASP A 126 -57.76 15.89 30.86
#